data_AF-A0A0F9HLY7-F1
#
_entry.id   AF-A0A0F9HLY7-F1
#
_cell.length_a   1.000
_cell.length_b   1.000
_cell.length_c   1.000
_cell.angle_alpha   90.00
_cell.angle_beta   90.00
_cell.angle_gamma   90.00
#
_symmetry.space_group_name_H-M   'P 1'
#
loop_
_entity.id
_entity.type
_entity.pdbx_description
1 polymer ?
#
loop_
_entity_poly.entity_id
_entity_poly.type
_entity_poly.pdbx_seq_one_letter_code
_entity_poly.pdbx_strand_id
1 'polypeptide(L)'
;MGRSTLLTPEVQKSIVAYIRSGAFDWIAAQAAGISPRTFRSWMKKGEEEKDGSYREFHEAVAEVRAEARVFLPYMVAVPLL
;
A
#
# COMPACT_ATOMS: atom_id res chain seq x y z
N MET A 1 -18.46 -20.99 -3.03
CA MET A 1 -17.96 -19.77 -3.69
C MET A 1 -17.77 -18.69 -2.65
N GLY A 2 -16.52 -18.34 -2.34
CA GLY A 2 -16.18 -17.34 -1.32
C GLY A 2 -16.55 -15.94 -1.79
N ARG A 3 -17.05 -15.11 -0.87
CA ARG A 3 -17.41 -13.70 -1.13
C ARG A 3 -16.21 -12.99 -1.76
N SER A 4 -16.36 -12.50 -3.00
CA SER A 4 -15.31 -11.77 -3.70
C SER A 4 -14.82 -10.61 -2.83
N THR A 5 -13.53 -10.60 -2.54
CA THR A 5 -12.89 -9.52 -1.78
C THR A 5 -12.65 -8.34 -2.73
N LEU A 6 -12.66 -7.12 -2.19
CA LEU A 6 -12.24 -5.94 -2.96
C LEU A 6 -10.74 -5.96 -3.30
N LEU A 7 -9.95 -6.82 -2.63
CA LEU A 7 -8.54 -7.05 -2.94
C LEU A 7 -8.44 -7.97 -4.15
N THR A 8 -8.58 -7.38 -5.34
CA THR A 8 -8.30 -8.07 -6.61
C THR A 8 -6.83 -7.87 -7.01
N PRO A 9 -6.29 -8.70 -7.91
CA PRO A 9 -4.94 -8.52 -8.43
C PRO A 9 -4.71 -7.13 -9.06
N GLU A 10 -5.72 -6.55 -9.70
CA GLU A 10 -5.65 -5.23 -10.33
C GLU A 10 -5.55 -4.11 -9.30
N VAL A 11 -6.32 -4.21 -8.21
CA VAL A 11 -6.25 -3.27 -7.08
C VAL A 11 -4.88 -3.34 -6.42
N GLN A 12 -4.38 -4.54 -6.15
CA GLN A 12 -3.03 -4.74 -5.60
C GLN A 12 -1.96 -4.11 -6.49
N LYS A 13 -1.97 -4.43 -7.80
CA LYS A 13 -1.00 -3.86 -8.76
C LYS A 13 -1.03 -2.34 -8.78
N SER A 14 -2.23 -1.74 -8.75
CA SER A 14 -2.39 -0.29 -8.76
C SER A 14 -1.81 0.36 -7.50
N ILE A 15 -2.14 -0.18 -6.32
CA ILE A 15 -1.62 0.33 -5.04
C ILE A 15 -0.09 0.23 -5.00
N VAL A 16 0.47 -0.92 -5.36
CA VAL A 16 1.91 -1.16 -5.36
C VAL A 16 2.63 -0.21 -6.33
N ALA A 17 2.06 0.03 -7.51
CA ALA A 17 2.62 0.97 -8.48
C ALA A 17 2.67 2.42 -7.94
N TYR A 18 1.60 2.88 -7.29
CA TYR A 18 1.57 4.22 -6.70
C TYR A 18 2.57 4.37 -5.53
N ILE A 19 2.70 3.35 -4.68
CA ILE A 19 3.69 3.39 -3.58
C ILE A 19 5.10 3.41 -4.16
N ARG A 20 5.38 2.59 -5.17
CA ARG A 20 6.67 2.58 -5.86
C ARG A 20 7.01 3.92 -6.51
N SER A 21 6.01 4.67 -6.99
CA SER A 21 6.21 6.04 -7.49
C SER A 21 6.36 7.10 -6.39
N GLY A 22 6.42 6.70 -5.11
CA GLY A 22 6.62 7.59 -3.97
C GLY A 22 5.33 8.14 -3.33
N ALA A 23 4.16 7.63 -3.72
CA ALA A 23 2.92 8.05 -3.07
C ALA A 23 2.84 7.50 -1.63
N PHE A 24 2.25 8.26 -0.72
CA PHE A 24 1.89 7.76 0.60
C PHE A 24 0.85 6.64 0.48
N ASP A 25 0.93 5.63 1.35
CA ASP A 25 0.05 4.46 1.34
C ASP A 25 -1.44 4.79 1.25
N TRP A 26 -1.88 5.79 2.01
CA TRP A 26 -3.29 6.20 2.08
C TRP A 26 -3.76 6.93 0.81
N ILE A 27 -2.84 7.59 0.10
CA ILE A 27 -3.11 8.18 -1.23
C ILE A 27 -3.16 7.07 -2.28
N ALA A 28 -2.20 6.15 -2.27
CA ALA A 28 -2.18 5.00 -3.19
C ALA A 28 -3.45 4.14 -3.07
N ALA A 29 -3.90 3.88 -1.84
CA ALA A 29 -5.14 3.17 -1.59
C ALA A 29 -6.35 3.90 -2.18
N GLN A 30 -6.49 5.21 -1.90
CA GLN A 30 -7.61 6.00 -2.42
C GLN A 30 -7.61 6.11 -3.93
N ALA A 31 -6.44 6.28 -4.56
CA ALA A 31 -6.29 6.30 -6.00
C ALA A 31 -6.72 4.97 -6.65
N ALA A 32 -6.56 3.85 -5.94
CA ALA A 32 -7.06 2.54 -6.33
C ALA A 32 -8.52 2.25 -5.90
N GLY A 33 -9.25 3.25 -5.40
CA GLY A 33 -10.64 3.10 -4.96
C GLY A 33 -10.84 2.42 -3.61
N ILE A 34 -9.78 2.29 -2.81
CA ILE A 34 -9.79 1.63 -1.49
C ILE A 34 -9.66 2.65 -0.37
N SER A 35 -10.54 2.57 0.63
CA SER A 35 -10.44 3.47 1.79
C SER A 35 -9.14 3.22 2.58
N PRO A 36 -8.52 4.24 3.18
CA PRO A 36 -7.33 4.06 4.01
C PRO A 36 -7.55 3.09 5.19
N ARG A 37 -8.78 3.04 5.72
CA ARG A 37 -9.17 2.08 6.78
C ARG A 37 -9.14 0.64 6.26
N THR A 38 -9.69 0.41 5.08
CA THR A 38 -9.69 -0.91 4.42
C THR A 38 -8.26 -1.36 4.15
N PHE A 39 -7.42 -0.49 3.58
CA PHE A 39 -6.00 -0.76 3.36
C PHE A 39 -5.28 -1.16 4.66
N ARG A 40 -5.44 -0.39 5.74
CA ARG A 40 -4.84 -0.72 7.05
C ARG A 40 -5.32 -2.08 7.58
N SER A 41 -6.60 -2.39 7.40
CA SER A 41 -7.15 -3.68 7.78
C SER A 41 -6.53 -4.84 6.99
N TRP A 42 -6.27 -4.64 5.70
CA TRP A 42 -5.60 -5.64 4.86
C TRP A 42 -4.15 -5.85 5.26
N MET A 43 -3.43 -4.76 5.53
CA MET A 43 -2.04 -4.86 6.01
C MET A 43 -1.95 -5.62 7.33
N LYS A 44 -2.81 -5.28 8.31
CA LYS A 44 -2.87 -6.01 9.58
C LYS A 44 -3.17 -7.50 9.38
N LYS A 45 -4.16 -7.80 8.52
CA LYS A 45 -4.54 -9.18 8.24
C LYS A 45 -3.42 -9.96 7.57
N GLY A 46 -2.73 -9.35 6.60
CA GLY A 46 -1.59 -9.97 5.92
C GLY A 46 -0.37 -10.17 6.81
N GLU A 47 -0.18 -9.34 7.84
CA GLU A 47 0.87 -9.53 8.86
C GLU A 47 0.59 -10.77 9.73
N GLU A 48 -0.68 -11.05 10.03
CA GLU A 48 -1.11 -12.17 10.86
C GLU A 48 -1.23 -13.50 10.08
N GLU A 49 -1.51 -13.44 8.78
CA GLU A 49 -1.68 -14.61 7.90
C GLU A 49 -0.34 -15.24 7.48
N LYS A 50 -0.33 -16.57 7.35
CA LYS A 50 0.86 -17.32 6.87
C LYS A 50 0.90 -17.46 5.35
N ASP A 51 -0.26 -17.42 4.71
CA ASP A 51 -0.47 -17.56 3.26
C ASP A 51 -1.75 -16.82 2.85
N GLY A 52 -2.02 -16.76 1.54
CA GLY A 52 -3.22 -16.16 0.98
C GLY A 52 -3.06 -14.70 0.54
N SER A 53 -4.11 -14.16 -0.08
CA SER A 53 -4.02 -12.89 -0.82
C SER A 53 -3.68 -11.68 0.05
N TYR A 54 -4.08 -11.65 1.33
CA TYR A 54 -3.70 -10.53 2.20
C TYR A 54 -2.23 -10.61 2.60
N ARG A 55 -1.69 -11.81 2.81
CA ARG A 55 -0.28 -12.04 3.06
C ARG A 55 0.58 -11.64 1.86
N GLU A 56 0.20 -12.09 0.66
CA GLU A 56 0.86 -11.70 -0.60
C GLU A 56 0.83 -10.18 -0.82
N PHE A 57 -0.32 -9.55 -0.55
CA PHE A 57 -0.45 -8.09 -0.61
C PHE A 57 0.46 -7.37 0.38
N HIS A 58 0.51 -7.84 1.63
CA HIS A 58 1.37 -7.28 2.67
C HIS A 58 2.85 -7.35 2.27
N GLU A 59 3.31 -8.50 1.76
CA GLU A 59 4.69 -8.69 1.30
C GLU A 59 5.02 -7.76 0.13
N ALA A 60 4.15 -7.68 -0.88
CA ALA A 60 4.35 -6.80 -2.03
C ALA A 60 4.45 -5.32 -1.63
N VAL A 61 3.63 -4.87 -0.67
CA VAL A 61 3.69 -3.50 -0.13
C VAL A 61 4.96 -3.28 0.69
N ALA A 62 5.38 -4.26 1.51
CA ALA A 62 6.60 -4.17 2.30
C ALA A 62 7.86 -4.08 1.42
N GLU A 63 7.89 -4.84 0.32
CA GLU A 63 8.96 -4.81 -0.68
C GLU A 63 9.10 -3.41 -1.31
N VAL A 64 8.02 -2.86 -1.86
CA VAL A 64 8.11 -1.53 -2.50
C VAL A 64 8.33 -0.39 -1.51
N ARG A 65 7.94 -0.55 -0.24
CA ARG A 65 8.30 0.43 0.81
C ARG A 65 9.78 0.43 1.12
N ALA A 66 10.43 -0.73 1.04
CA ALA A 66 11.89 -0.81 1.18
C ALA A 66 12.59 -0.14 -0.01
N GLU A 67 12.08 -0.33 -1.24
CA GLU A 67 12.56 0.33 -2.45
C GLU A 67 12.36 1.86 -2.43
N ALA A 68 11.17 2.32 -2.05
CA ALA A 68 10.79 3.75 -2.08
C ALA A 68 11.50 4.60 -1.01
N ARG A 69 12.14 3.98 0.00
CA ARG A 69 12.77 4.68 1.13
C ARG A 69 14.08 5.40 0.80
N VAL A 70 14.39 5.60 -0.48
CA VAL A 70 15.54 6.37 -0.97
C VAL A 70 15.24 7.88 -1.04
N PHE A 71 13.98 8.34 -0.93
CA PHE A 71 13.64 9.73 -1.32
C PHE A 71 13.12 10.70 -0.24
N LEU A 72 13.10 10.35 1.06
CA LEU A 72 12.36 11.15 2.05
C LEU A 72 13.18 11.78 3.20
N PRO A 73 14.09 12.74 2.91
CA PRO A 73 14.32 13.83 3.88
C PRO A 73 14.18 15.28 3.36
N TYR A 74 14.03 15.55 2.06
CA TYR A 74 14.21 16.93 1.54
C TYR A 74 12.94 17.74 1.21
N MET A 75 11.73 17.21 1.41
CA MET A 75 10.49 17.92 1.03
C MET A 75 9.80 18.69 2.18
N VAL A 76 10.38 18.75 3.37
CA VAL A 76 9.85 19.52 4.53
C VAL A 76 10.91 20.46 5.11
N ALA A 77 11.43 21.36 4.29
CA ALA A 77 12.10 22.58 4.76
C ALA A 77 12.16 23.62 3.63
N VAL A 78 11.00 24.12 3.20
CA VAL A 78 10.94 25.49 2.69
C VAL A 78 10.80 26.36 3.93
N PRO A 79 11.81 27.12 4.36
CA PRO A 79 11.59 28.15 5.35
C PRO A 79 10.69 29.18 4.68
N LEU A 80 9.44 29.24 5.11
CA LEU A 80 8.69 30.47 4.95
C LEU A 80 9.27 31.44 5.97
N LEU A 81 9.82 32.54 5.43
CA LEU A 81 10.49 33.69 6.05
C LEU A 81 12.01 33.60 6.13
#